data_AF-A0A7C0V2F7-F1
#
_entry.id   AF-A0A7C0V2F7-F1
#
_cell.length_a   1.000
_cell.length_b   1.000
_cell.length_c   1.000
_cell.angle_alpha   90.00
_cell.angle_beta   90.00
_cell.angle_gamma   90.00
#
_symmetry.space_group_name_H-M   'P 1'
#
loop_
_entity.id
_entity.type
_entity.pdbx_description
1 polymer ?
#
loop_
_entity_poly.entity_id
_entity_poly.type
_entity_poly.pdbx_seq_one_letter_code
_entity_poly.pdbx_strand_id
1 'polypeptide(L)'
;MNYKQQWIIVCSLLVSLLSCAKRIPISYPELKPPIEVRLTLTAQKTLTGVILKKDNDQLVFKNEIDGKTLVLKRNQIVKIEKIPTEVDEGGNLITQKEIKAHKNHKNLLLFSIGGTGLSFGVGLFISSLIYRSTNKDFEVINPISIGSAVVGAGLFAWQGEKRDKLSAVERVKEERKQQAQQQLEAERKKKEQLKQQLERLRKAKEEVEKEKARLQKELKKKKKQQNP
;
A
#
# COMPACT_ATOMS: atom_id res chain seq x y z
N MET A 1 23.69 45.17 12.82
CA MET A 1 23.29 43.89 12.20
C MET A 1 22.49 44.19 10.96
N ASN A 2 22.88 43.65 9.80
CA ASN A 2 22.20 43.90 8.54
C ASN A 2 20.81 43.26 8.53
N TYR A 3 19.78 44.02 8.12
CA TYR A 3 18.40 43.53 7.99
C TYR A 3 18.32 42.24 7.13
N LYS A 4 19.21 42.09 6.13
CA LYS A 4 19.32 40.86 5.33
C LYS A 4 19.64 39.61 6.15
N GLN A 5 20.46 39.73 7.19
CA GLN A 5 20.88 38.60 8.01
C GLN A 5 19.79 38.15 8.98
N GLN A 6 18.96 39.09 9.46
CA GLN A 6 17.79 38.78 10.31
C GLN A 6 16.71 37.99 9.54
N TRP A 7 16.43 38.35 8.28
CA TRP A 7 15.44 37.64 7.46
C TRP A 7 15.84 36.19 7.13
N ILE A 8 17.13 35.93 6.89
CA ILE A 8 17.62 34.57 6.62
C ILE A 8 17.44 33.66 7.85
N ILE A 9 17.72 34.17 9.05
CA ILE A 9 17.56 33.43 10.30
C ILE A 9 16.08 33.15 10.57
N VAL A 10 15.19 34.12 10.37
CA VAL A 10 13.75 33.95 10.57
C VAL A 10 13.17 32.92 9.59
N CYS A 11 13.53 32.96 8.31
CA CYS A 11 13.07 31.97 7.33
C CYS A 11 13.60 30.56 7.63
N SER A 12 14.86 30.42 8.04
CA SER A 12 15.44 29.12 8.42
C SER A 12 14.75 28.52 9.66
N LEU A 13 14.43 29.37 10.65
CA LEU A 13 13.71 28.96 11.86
C LEU A 13 12.27 28.55 11.57
N LEU A 14 11.59 29.27 10.67
CA LEU A 14 10.21 28.97 10.29
C LEU A 14 10.10 27.63 9.55
N VAL A 15 11.05 27.32 8.67
CA VAL A 15 11.11 26.05 7.92
C VAL A 15 11.38 24.86 8.84
N SER A 16 12.20 25.04 9.88
CA SER A 16 12.53 23.96 10.82
C SER A 16 11.38 23.65 11.79
N LEU A 17 10.49 24.60 12.09
CA LEU A 17 9.29 24.36 12.91
C LEU A 17 8.18 23.57 12.18
N LEU A 18 8.15 23.57 10.85
CA LEU A 18 7.06 22.97 10.06
C LEU A 18 7.22 21.45 9.80
N SER A 19 8.38 20.85 10.07
CA SER A 19 8.65 19.43 9.72
C SER A 19 8.38 18.39 10.81
N CYS A 20 7.82 18.78 11.96
CA CYS A 20 7.35 17.80 12.95
C CYS A 20 5.98 17.24 12.57
N ALA A 21 5.95 16.26 11.67
CA ALA A 21 4.76 15.44 11.44
C ALA A 21 4.43 14.65 12.73
N LYS A 22 3.52 15.22 13.53
CA LYS A 22 3.13 14.68 14.84
C LYS A 22 2.41 13.35 14.65
N ARG A 23 3.09 12.24 14.93
CA ARG A 23 2.44 10.93 14.99
C ARG A 23 1.51 10.88 16.18
N ILE A 24 0.34 10.29 15.97
CA ILE A 24 -0.70 10.22 17.01
C ILE A 24 -0.35 9.05 17.92
N PRO A 25 0.06 9.30 19.18
CA PRO A 25 0.20 8.22 20.15
C PRO A 25 -1.19 7.62 20.43
N ILE A 26 -1.26 6.30 20.52
CA ILE A 26 -2.50 5.59 20.85
C ILE A 26 -2.32 4.80 22.12
N SER A 27 -3.30 4.90 23.00
CA SER A 27 -3.38 4.08 24.20
C SER A 27 -3.71 2.63 23.85
N TYR A 28 -3.07 1.67 24.52
CA TYR A 28 -3.37 0.24 24.38
C TYR A 28 -4.88 -0.12 24.40
N PRO A 29 -5.72 0.42 25.30
CA PRO A 29 -7.15 0.11 25.32
C PRO A 29 -7.90 0.56 24.04
N GLU A 30 -7.54 1.70 23.47
CA GLU A 30 -8.20 2.31 22.30
C GLU A 30 -7.85 1.62 20.97
N LEU A 31 -6.92 0.67 21.02
CA LEU A 31 -6.40 -0.01 19.85
C LEU A 31 -7.45 -0.99 19.30
N LYS A 32 -7.92 -0.72 18.07
CA LYS A 32 -8.88 -1.55 17.33
C LYS A 32 -8.17 -2.24 16.15
N PRO A 33 -7.80 -3.53 16.28
CA PRO A 33 -7.25 -4.31 15.18
C PRO A 33 -8.29 -4.56 14.07
N PRO A 34 -7.85 -4.76 12.82
CA PRO A 34 -6.47 -4.71 12.37
C PRO A 34 -6.00 -3.26 12.15
N ILE A 35 -4.77 -2.94 12.55
CA ILE A 35 -4.20 -1.59 12.38
C ILE A 35 -2.67 -1.60 12.22
N GLU A 36 -2.13 -0.76 11.35
CA GLU A 36 -0.68 -0.57 11.21
C GLU A 36 -0.18 0.45 12.24
N VAL A 37 0.87 0.08 12.96
CA VAL A 37 1.45 0.88 14.03
C VAL A 37 2.96 0.80 14.03
N ARG A 38 3.57 1.82 14.64
CA ARG A 38 4.95 1.74 15.11
C ARG A 38 4.95 1.51 16.61
N LEU A 39 5.55 0.41 17.02
CA LEU A 39 5.74 0.04 18.41
C LEU A 39 7.15 0.42 18.86
N THR A 40 7.28 1.02 20.03
CA THR A 40 8.55 1.19 20.73
C THR A 40 8.56 0.25 21.92
N LEU A 41 9.50 -0.69 21.95
CA LEU A 41 9.63 -1.67 23.01
C LEU A 41 10.48 -1.14 24.18
N THR A 42 10.41 -1.80 25.34
CA THR A 42 11.21 -1.46 26.53
C THR A 42 12.71 -1.52 26.27
N ALA A 43 13.15 -2.42 25.37
CA ALA A 43 14.53 -2.50 24.90
C ALA A 43 14.93 -1.38 23.92
N GLN A 44 14.14 -0.30 23.82
CA GLN A 44 14.29 0.81 22.86
C GLN A 44 14.24 0.40 21.38
N LYS A 45 13.90 -0.86 21.08
CA LYS A 45 13.71 -1.35 19.72
C LYS A 45 12.39 -0.84 19.16
N THR A 46 12.45 -0.17 18.00
CA THR A 46 11.25 0.24 17.26
C THR A 46 10.88 -0.81 16.21
N LEU A 47 9.63 -1.26 16.22
CA LEU A 47 9.07 -2.18 15.23
C LEU A 47 7.95 -1.49 14.46
N THR A 48 7.87 -1.72 13.16
CA THR A 48 6.76 -1.23 12.31
C THR A 48 6.05 -2.44 11.71
N GLY A 49 4.72 -2.43 11.74
CA GLY A 49 3.95 -3.59 11.32
C GLY A 49 2.47 -3.49 11.68
N VAL A 50 1.77 -4.60 11.51
CA VAL A 50 0.30 -4.67 11.65
C VAL A 50 -0.05 -5.44 12.91
N ILE A 51 -0.89 -4.85 13.77
CA ILE A 51 -1.52 -5.58 14.86
C ILE A 51 -2.71 -6.35 14.28
N LEU A 52 -2.63 -7.68 14.34
CA LEU A 52 -3.67 -8.58 13.85
C LEU A 52 -4.74 -8.82 14.90
N LYS A 53 -4.33 -8.98 16.16
CA LYS A 53 -5.23 -9.28 17.28
C LYS A 53 -4.73 -8.61 18.56
N LYS A 54 -5.67 -8.21 19.42
CA LYS A 54 -5.44 -7.65 20.75
C LYS A 54 -6.15 -8.53 21.77
N ASP A 55 -5.40 -9.06 22.73
CA ASP A 55 -5.91 -9.69 23.94
C ASP A 55 -5.61 -8.77 25.14
N ASN A 56 -6.01 -9.11 26.37
CA ASN A 56 -5.86 -8.21 27.53
C ASN A 56 -4.40 -7.90 27.90
N ASP A 57 -3.51 -8.87 27.70
CA ASP A 57 -2.11 -8.81 28.15
C ASP A 57 -1.10 -9.07 27.02
N GLN A 58 -1.58 -9.42 25.83
CA GLN A 58 -0.77 -9.79 24.68
C GLN A 58 -1.34 -9.20 23.40
N LEU A 59 -0.49 -8.94 22.42
CA LEU A 59 -0.88 -8.57 21.07
C LEU A 59 -0.17 -9.47 20.06
N VAL A 60 -0.89 -9.77 18.99
CA VAL A 60 -0.35 -10.47 17.84
C VAL A 60 0.07 -9.42 16.82
N PHE A 61 1.38 -9.26 16.63
CA PHE A 61 1.99 -8.25 15.78
C PHE A 61 2.71 -8.91 14.61
N LYS A 62 2.41 -8.52 13.38
CA LYS A 62 3.14 -8.96 12.19
C LYS A 62 4.15 -7.91 11.78
N ASN A 63 5.44 -8.23 11.88
CA ASN A 63 6.51 -7.32 11.48
C ASN A 63 6.49 -7.09 9.96
N GLU A 64 6.55 -5.82 9.54
CA GLU A 64 6.55 -5.43 8.13
C GLU A 64 7.87 -5.80 7.41
N ILE A 65 8.97 -5.83 8.15
CA ILE A 65 10.31 -6.13 7.62
C ILE A 65 10.43 -7.63 7.34
N ASP A 66 10.28 -8.45 8.39
CA ASP A 66 10.53 -9.89 8.34
C ASP A 66 9.29 -10.71 7.91
N GLY A 67 8.10 -10.10 7.91
CA GLY A 67 6.83 -10.79 7.72
C GLY A 67 6.42 -11.73 8.86
N LYS A 68 7.27 -11.90 9.88
CA LYS A 68 7.06 -12.80 11.01
C LYS A 68 6.00 -12.27 11.96
N THR A 69 5.15 -13.17 12.43
CA THR A 69 4.19 -12.90 13.50
C THR A 69 4.88 -13.08 14.85
N LEU A 70 4.82 -12.05 15.68
CA LEU A 70 5.37 -11.98 17.02
C LEU A 70 4.21 -11.78 18.00
N VAL A 71 4.24 -12.50 19.12
CA VAL A 71 3.33 -12.26 20.23
C VAL A 71 4.07 -11.41 21.24
N LEU A 72 3.64 -10.16 21.40
CA LEU A 72 4.25 -9.20 22.33
C LEU A 72 3.38 -9.05 23.57
N LYS A 73 4.01 -9.09 24.75
CA LYS A 73 3.31 -8.82 26.00
C LYS A 73 3.15 -7.32 26.21
N ARG A 74 2.08 -6.89 26.89
CA ARG A 74 1.80 -5.46 27.13
C ARG A 74 2.95 -4.76 27.86
N ASN A 75 3.59 -5.42 28.82
CA ASN A 75 4.73 -4.89 29.59
C ASN A 75 5.99 -4.64 28.75
N GLN A 76 6.08 -5.19 27.54
CA GLN A 76 7.21 -4.98 26.64
C GLN A 76 7.02 -3.73 25.77
N ILE A 77 5.85 -3.09 25.79
CA ILE A 77 5.52 -1.96 24.92
C ILE A 77 5.52 -0.67 25.72
N VAL A 78 6.37 0.26 25.29
CA VAL A 78 6.48 1.61 25.86
C VAL A 78 5.56 2.57 25.14
N LYS A 79 5.54 2.53 23.81
CA LYS A 79 4.79 3.49 22.98
C LYS A 79 4.18 2.83 21.77
N ILE A 80 2.96 3.23 21.45
CA ILE A 80 2.24 2.84 20.23
C ILE A 80 1.91 4.10 19.45
N GLU A 81 2.38 4.17 18.21
CA GLU A 81 2.08 5.27 17.29
C GLU A 81 1.26 4.73 16.13
N LYS A 82 0.09 5.34 15.87
CA LYS A 82 -0.72 4.97 14.72
C LYS A 82 -0.10 5.48 13.44
N ILE A 83 -0.01 4.58 12.46
CA ILE A 83 0.32 4.94 11.09
C ILE A 83 -1.00 5.08 10.33
N PRO A 84 -1.19 6.13 9.51
CA PRO A 84 -2.36 6.25 8.66
C PRO A 84 -2.38 5.10 7.65
N THR A 85 -3.37 4.23 7.78
CA THR A 85 -3.61 3.07 6.92
C THR A 85 -4.76 3.32 5.96
N GLU A 86 -4.64 2.78 4.76
CA GLU A 86 -5.73 2.71 3.78
C GLU A 86 -6.32 1.29 3.79
N VAL A 87 -7.60 1.16 3.45
CA VAL A 87 -8.30 -0.13 3.41
C VAL A 87 -8.74 -0.42 1.98
N ASP A 88 -8.61 -1.68 1.59
CA ASP A 88 -9.11 -2.23 0.33
C ASP A 88 -10.63 -2.47 0.38
N GLU A 89 -11.27 -2.71 -0.78
CA GLU A 89 -12.70 -3.03 -0.88
C GLU A 89 -13.07 -4.29 -0.08
N GLY A 90 -12.13 -5.24 0.03
CA GLY A 90 -12.28 -6.45 0.83
C GLY A 90 -12.03 -6.28 2.34
N GLY A 91 -11.85 -5.06 2.84
CA GLY A 91 -11.57 -4.81 4.26
C GLY A 91 -10.12 -5.10 4.69
N ASN A 92 -9.26 -5.50 3.74
CA ASN A 92 -7.85 -5.78 3.99
C ASN A 92 -7.05 -4.48 4.07
N LEU A 93 -6.16 -4.37 5.06
CA LEU A 93 -5.26 -3.23 5.17
C LEU A 93 -4.28 -3.18 4.00
N ILE A 94 -4.00 -1.97 3.54
CA ILE A 94 -2.92 -1.65 2.61
C ILE A 94 -1.81 -0.99 3.43
N THR A 95 -0.68 -1.67 3.51
CA THR A 95 0.48 -1.26 4.33
C THR A 95 1.30 -0.17 3.67
N GLN A 96 2.05 0.61 4.46
CA GLN A 96 2.92 1.65 3.91
C GLN A 96 4.02 1.08 2.99
N LYS A 97 4.55 -0.12 3.25
CA LYS A 97 5.49 -0.80 2.34
C LYS A 97 4.86 -1.13 0.99
N GLU A 98 3.62 -1.60 0.95
CA GLU A 98 2.91 -1.84 -0.33
C GLU A 98 2.71 -0.54 -1.11
N ILE A 99 2.32 0.53 -0.43
CA ILE A 99 2.16 1.86 -1.06
C ILE A 99 3.50 2.34 -1.60
N LYS A 100 4.59 2.22 -0.83
CA LYS A 100 5.93 2.64 -1.26
C LYS A 100 6.45 1.82 -2.44
N ALA A 101 6.15 0.53 -2.51
CA ALA A 101 6.54 -0.32 -3.63
C ALA A 101 5.90 0.13 -4.96
N HIS A 102 4.67 0.67 -4.91
CA HIS A 102 3.93 1.10 -6.10
C HIS A 102 3.94 2.62 -6.32
N LYS A 103 4.53 3.39 -5.39
CA LYS A 103 4.65 4.84 -5.49
C LYS A 103 5.56 5.18 -6.67
N ASN A 104 5.01 5.93 -7.62
CA ASN A 104 5.79 6.56 -8.67
C ASN A 104 6.05 8.02 -8.29
N HIS A 105 7.17 8.62 -8.70
CA HIS A 105 7.47 10.04 -8.47
C HIS A 105 7.06 10.94 -9.63
N LYS A 106 6.37 10.37 -10.63
CA LYS A 106 5.92 11.09 -11.82
C LYS A 106 5.03 12.28 -11.50
N ASN A 107 4.04 12.14 -10.61
CA ASN A 107 3.17 13.29 -10.33
C ASN A 107 3.89 14.32 -9.46
N LEU A 108 4.71 13.92 -8.49
CA LEU A 108 5.55 14.86 -7.74
C LEU A 108 6.39 15.75 -8.68
N LEU A 109 7.06 15.15 -9.67
CA LEU A 109 7.87 15.89 -10.65
C LEU A 109 6.99 16.78 -11.54
N LEU A 110 5.90 16.24 -12.08
CA LEU A 110 5.00 16.99 -12.97
C LEU A 110 4.40 18.21 -12.27
N PHE A 111 3.90 18.02 -11.05
CA PHE A 111 3.31 19.10 -10.26
C PHE A 111 4.37 20.09 -9.76
N SER A 112 5.58 19.63 -9.41
CA SER A 112 6.66 20.53 -9.02
C SER A 112 7.07 21.45 -10.19
N ILE A 113 7.26 20.89 -11.39
CA ILE A 113 7.63 21.68 -12.58
C ILE A 113 6.49 22.63 -12.99
N GLY A 114 5.26 22.12 -13.08
CA GLY A 114 4.08 22.94 -13.40
C GLY A 114 3.82 24.04 -12.37
N GLY A 115 3.97 23.70 -11.08
CA GLY A 115 3.81 24.62 -9.96
C GLY A 115 4.87 25.72 -9.93
N THR A 116 6.12 25.37 -10.26
CA THR A 116 7.22 26.34 -10.41
C THR A 116 6.90 27.32 -11.53
N GLY A 117 6.52 26.83 -12.71
CA GLY A 117 6.22 27.68 -13.86
C GLY A 117 5.04 28.63 -13.61
N LEU A 118 3.93 28.11 -13.07
CA LEU A 118 2.74 28.91 -12.78
C LEU A 118 3.03 29.96 -11.70
N SER A 119 3.72 29.57 -10.63
CA SER A 119 3.98 30.48 -9.50
C SER A 119 5.06 31.50 -9.82
N PHE A 120 6.00 31.17 -10.70
CA PHE A 120 6.93 32.13 -11.28
C PHE A 120 6.17 33.17 -12.12
N GLY A 121 5.23 32.75 -12.97
CA GLY A 121 4.38 33.66 -13.75
C GLY A 121 3.56 34.62 -12.87
N VAL A 122 2.94 34.10 -11.81
CA VAL A 122 2.21 34.93 -10.82
C VAL A 122 3.15 35.90 -10.11
N GLY A 123 4.35 35.47 -9.75
CA GLY A 123 5.37 36.33 -9.13
C GLY A 123 5.87 37.44 -10.04
N LEU A 124 6.05 37.15 -11.33
CA LEU A 124 6.37 38.15 -12.34
C LEU A 124 5.26 39.19 -12.47
N PHE A 125 4.00 38.76 -12.46
CA PHE A 125 2.85 39.66 -12.53
C PHE A 125 2.73 40.55 -11.29
N ILE A 126 2.87 39.98 -10.09
CA ILE A 126 2.85 40.77 -8.84
C ILE A 126 4.02 41.74 -8.81
N SER A 127 5.21 41.29 -9.20
CA SER A 127 6.38 42.16 -9.24
C SER A 127 6.22 43.28 -10.25
N SER A 128 5.67 43.03 -11.44
CA SER A 128 5.49 44.08 -12.45
C SER A 128 4.55 45.19 -11.95
N LEU A 129 3.52 44.84 -11.17
CA LEU A 129 2.64 45.81 -10.50
C LEU A 129 3.39 46.62 -9.43
N ILE A 130 4.20 45.97 -8.59
CA ILE A 130 4.95 46.64 -7.51
C ILE A 130 6.03 47.58 -8.07
N TYR A 131 6.77 47.14 -9.08
CA TYR A 131 7.81 47.95 -9.73
C TYR A 131 7.21 49.15 -10.48
N ARG A 132 6.07 48.96 -11.17
CA ARG A 132 5.33 50.06 -11.80
C ARG A 132 4.83 51.09 -10.78
N SER A 133 4.44 50.65 -9.59
CA SER A 133 4.02 51.56 -8.51
C SER A 133 5.18 52.30 -7.84
N THR A 134 6.42 51.83 -7.96
CA THR A 134 7.58 52.38 -7.25
C THR A 134 8.56 53.13 -8.17
N ASN A 135 8.23 53.29 -9.46
CA ASN A 135 9.09 53.91 -10.49
C ASN A 135 10.52 53.33 -10.50
N LYS A 136 10.66 52.02 -10.28
CA LYS A 136 11.93 51.30 -10.34
C LYS A 136 12.00 50.47 -11.62
N ASP A 137 13.20 50.29 -12.14
CA ASP A 137 13.45 49.43 -13.30
C ASP A 137 13.05 47.98 -12.97
N PHE A 138 12.19 47.42 -13.82
CA PHE A 138 11.67 46.06 -13.62
C PHE A 138 12.74 45.02 -13.99
N GLU A 139 13.16 44.25 -13.00
CA GLU A 139 13.97 43.04 -13.22
C GLU A 139 13.09 41.80 -13.24
N VAL A 140 13.22 40.99 -14.30
CA VAL A 140 12.48 39.72 -14.46
C VAL A 140 12.85 38.74 -13.34
N ILE A 141 14.13 38.70 -12.96
CA ILE A 141 14.63 37.90 -11.85
C ILE A 141 14.69 38.80 -10.62
N ASN A 142 13.59 38.85 -9.88
CA ASN A 142 13.52 39.60 -8.63
C ASN A 142 13.22 38.64 -7.46
N PRO A 143 13.48 39.06 -6.21
CA PRO A 143 13.25 38.21 -5.05
C PRO A 143 11.79 37.76 -4.90
N ILE A 144 10.84 38.52 -5.42
CA ILE A 144 9.40 38.22 -5.36
C ILE A 144 9.07 37.07 -6.32
N SER A 145 9.59 37.08 -7.56
CA SER A 145 9.37 36.04 -8.56
C SER A 145 10.08 34.73 -8.21
N ILE A 146 11.29 34.80 -7.64
CA ILE A 146 11.98 33.62 -7.10
C ILE A 146 11.23 33.08 -5.88
N GLY A 147 10.83 33.95 -4.96
CA GLY A 147 10.12 33.57 -3.74
C GLY A 147 8.79 32.87 -4.04
N SER A 148 7.99 33.42 -4.97
CA SER A 148 6.73 32.80 -5.38
C SER A 148 6.95 31.46 -6.08
N ALA A 149 8.00 31.33 -6.92
CA ALA A 149 8.33 30.08 -7.59
C ALA A 149 8.67 28.97 -6.59
N VAL A 150 9.47 29.26 -5.55
CA VAL A 150 9.86 28.28 -4.52
C VAL A 150 8.66 27.87 -3.66
N VAL A 151 7.85 28.82 -3.20
CA VAL A 151 6.65 28.53 -2.41
C VAL A 151 5.65 27.72 -3.23
N GLY A 152 5.46 28.11 -4.49
CA GLY A 152 4.68 27.37 -5.46
C GLY A 152 5.14 25.94 -5.66
N ALA A 153 6.42 25.75 -5.98
CA ALA A 153 7.03 24.44 -6.17
C ALA A 153 6.79 23.53 -4.96
N GLY A 154 6.95 24.05 -3.73
CA GLY A 154 6.69 23.31 -2.50
C GLY A 154 5.24 22.89 -2.32
N LEU A 155 4.29 23.80 -2.52
CA LEU A 155 2.85 23.51 -2.39
C LEU A 155 2.39 22.46 -3.41
N PHE A 156 2.79 22.62 -4.67
CA PHE A 156 2.43 21.68 -5.72
C PHE A 156 3.17 20.35 -5.59
N ALA A 157 4.43 20.32 -5.11
CA ALA A 157 5.12 19.07 -4.82
C ALA A 157 4.40 18.27 -3.72
N TRP A 158 3.93 18.93 -2.65
CA TRP A 158 3.12 18.28 -1.61
C TRP A 158 1.80 17.71 -2.16
N GLN A 159 1.13 18.45 -3.05
CA GLN A 159 -0.07 17.96 -3.72
C GLN A 159 0.21 16.79 -4.67
N GLY A 160 1.32 16.85 -5.41
CA GLY A 160 1.82 15.78 -6.26
C GLY A 160 2.13 14.52 -5.47
N GLU A 161 2.77 14.64 -4.30
CA GLU A 161 3.04 13.51 -3.41
C GLU A 161 1.75 12.85 -2.91
N LYS A 162 0.74 13.65 -2.55
CA LYS A 162 -0.59 13.12 -2.17
C LYS A 162 -1.23 12.36 -3.32
N ARG A 163 -1.15 12.87 -4.55
CA ARG A 163 -1.66 12.19 -5.75
C ARG A 163 -0.91 10.90 -6.03
N ASP A 164 0.42 10.90 -5.92
CA ASP A 164 1.23 9.69 -6.06
C ASP A 164 0.86 8.62 -5.02
N LYS A 165 0.59 9.02 -3.77
CA LYS A 165 0.10 8.11 -2.73
C LYS A 165 -1.25 7.50 -3.12
N LEU A 166 -2.20 8.31 -3.58
CA LEU A 166 -3.53 7.83 -4.00
C LEU A 166 -3.45 6.86 -5.18
N SER A 167 -2.68 7.20 -6.22
CA SER A 167 -2.48 6.31 -7.37
C SER A 167 -1.77 5.00 -7.00
N ALA A 168 -0.84 5.04 -6.04
CA ALA A 168 -0.22 3.81 -5.53
C ALA A 168 -1.22 2.92 -4.80
N VAL A 169 -2.12 3.50 -4.00
CA VAL A 169 -3.20 2.78 -3.32
C VAL A 169 -4.15 2.15 -4.34
N GLU A 170 -4.57 2.90 -5.36
CA GLU A 170 -5.43 2.39 -6.43
C GLU A 170 -4.80 1.20 -7.16
N ARG A 171 -3.51 1.29 -7.51
CA ARG A 171 -2.79 0.16 -8.14
C ARG A 171 -2.77 -1.09 -7.28
N VAL A 172 -2.52 -0.96 -5.98
CA VAL A 172 -2.54 -2.11 -5.07
C VAL A 172 -3.93 -2.76 -5.04
N LYS A 173 -5.01 -1.96 -5.07
CA LYS A 173 -6.38 -2.48 -5.15
C LYS A 173 -6.63 -3.21 -6.47
N GLU A 174 -6.20 -2.62 -7.59
CA GLU A 174 -6.34 -3.23 -8.92
C GLU A 174 -5.57 -4.56 -9.02
N GLU A 175 -4.34 -4.62 -8.55
CA GLU A 175 -3.52 -5.84 -8.55
C GLU A 175 -4.17 -6.94 -7.72
N ARG A 176 -4.65 -6.62 -6.52
CA ARG A 176 -5.36 -7.59 -5.67
C ARG A 176 -6.63 -8.10 -6.34
N LYS A 177 -7.38 -7.22 -7.01
CA LYS A 177 -8.58 -7.61 -7.76
C LYS A 177 -8.25 -8.52 -8.94
N GLN A 178 -7.19 -8.21 -9.69
CA GLN A 178 -6.73 -9.04 -10.80
C GLN A 178 -6.24 -10.41 -10.31
N GLN A 179 -5.47 -10.45 -9.21
CA GLN A 179 -5.03 -11.71 -8.60
C GLN A 179 -6.21 -12.57 -8.14
N ALA A 180 -7.22 -11.97 -7.50
CA ALA A 180 -8.43 -12.68 -7.09
C ALA A 180 -9.20 -13.25 -8.30
N GLN A 181 -9.32 -12.49 -9.38
CA GLN A 181 -9.94 -12.97 -10.63
C GLN A 181 -9.17 -14.14 -11.24
N GLN A 182 -7.84 -14.03 -11.34
CA GLN A 182 -6.99 -15.10 -11.86
C GLN A 182 -7.07 -16.38 -11.03
N GLN A 183 -7.11 -16.26 -9.69
CA GLN A 183 -7.29 -17.41 -8.80
C GLN A 183 -8.66 -18.08 -9.01
N LEU A 184 -9.73 -17.29 -9.13
CA LEU A 184 -11.07 -17.82 -9.41
C LEU A 184 -11.14 -18.54 -10.76
N GLU A 185 -10.53 -18.00 -11.80
CA GLU A 185 -10.45 -18.65 -13.11
C GLU A 185 -9.63 -19.94 -13.06
N ALA A 186 -8.48 -19.92 -12.36
CA ALA A 186 -7.66 -21.11 -12.18
C ALA A 186 -8.41 -22.21 -11.41
N GLU A 187 -9.17 -21.86 -10.37
CA GLU A 187 -10.04 -22.81 -9.66
C GLU A 187 -11.15 -23.37 -10.53
N ARG A 188 -11.79 -22.55 -11.37
CA ARG A 188 -12.82 -23.00 -12.32
C ARG A 188 -12.23 -24.01 -13.30
N LYS A 189 -11.07 -23.71 -13.90
CA LYS A 189 -10.35 -24.64 -14.79
C LYS A 189 -9.98 -25.95 -14.10
N LYS A 190 -9.48 -25.89 -12.86
CA LYS A 190 -9.20 -27.09 -12.06
C LYS A 190 -10.45 -27.92 -11.79
N LYS A 191 -11.56 -27.28 -11.43
CA LYS A 191 -12.85 -27.97 -11.22
C LYS A 191 -13.36 -28.64 -12.50
N GLU A 192 -13.21 -27.99 -13.65
CA GLU A 192 -13.57 -28.57 -14.95
C GLU A 192 -12.67 -29.77 -15.31
N GLN A 193 -11.35 -29.66 -15.12
CA GLN A 193 -10.42 -30.77 -15.33
C GLN A 193 -10.73 -31.96 -14.42
N LEU A 194 -11.01 -31.70 -13.14
CA LEU A 194 -11.41 -32.74 -12.19
C LEU A 194 -12.72 -33.41 -12.61
N LYS A 195 -13.73 -32.65 -13.07
CA LYS A 195 -14.98 -33.21 -13.60
C LYS A 195 -14.73 -34.13 -14.79
N GLN A 196 -13.89 -33.72 -15.75
CA GLN A 196 -13.53 -34.52 -16.91
C GLN A 196 -12.78 -35.81 -16.53
N GLN A 197 -11.84 -35.73 -15.57
CA GLN A 197 -11.13 -36.90 -15.06
C GLN A 197 -12.09 -37.88 -14.36
N LEU A 198 -13.03 -37.36 -13.57
CA LEU A 198 -14.02 -38.17 -12.85
C LEU A 198 -14.94 -38.89 -13.85
N GLU A 199 -15.35 -38.23 -14.93
CA GLU A 199 -16.15 -38.83 -15.99
C GLU A 199 -15.39 -39.92 -16.75
N ARG A 200 -14.10 -39.70 -17.07
CA ARG A 200 -13.24 -40.73 -17.68
C ARG A 200 -13.07 -41.95 -16.77
N LEU A 201 -12.84 -41.74 -15.48
CA LEU A 201 -12.71 -42.83 -14.50
C LEU A 201 -14.02 -43.61 -14.35
N ARG A 202 -15.17 -42.95 -14.41
CA ARG A 202 -16.48 -43.65 -14.41
C ARG A 202 -16.64 -44.54 -15.64
N LYS A 203 -16.36 -44.02 -16.84
CA LYS A 203 -16.41 -44.81 -18.09
C LYS A 203 -15.46 -46.01 -18.05
N ALA A 204 -14.22 -45.81 -17.61
CA ALA A 204 -13.25 -46.90 -17.45
C ALA A 204 -13.70 -47.95 -16.43
N LYS A 205 -14.31 -47.55 -15.31
CA LYS A 205 -14.88 -48.50 -14.32
C LYS A 205 -16.01 -49.31 -14.93
N GLU A 206 -16.91 -48.69 -15.67
CA GLU A 206 -18.02 -49.38 -16.34
C GLU A 206 -17.52 -50.39 -17.38
N GLU A 207 -16.45 -50.07 -18.13
CA GLU A 207 -15.82 -51.00 -19.08
C GLU A 207 -15.20 -52.20 -18.36
N VAL A 208 -14.44 -51.97 -17.29
CA VAL A 208 -13.84 -53.04 -16.47
C VAL A 208 -14.91 -53.93 -15.84
N GLU A 209 -16.03 -53.36 -15.37
CA GLU A 209 -17.15 -54.15 -14.83
C GLU A 209 -17.83 -55.00 -15.91
N LYS A 210 -18.01 -54.46 -17.12
CA LYS A 210 -18.52 -55.23 -18.27
C LYS A 210 -17.59 -56.38 -18.65
N GLU A 211 -16.27 -56.16 -18.67
CA GLU A 211 -15.28 -57.21 -18.94
C GLU A 211 -15.28 -58.28 -17.85
N LYS A 212 -15.30 -57.90 -16.56
CA LYS A 212 -15.43 -58.84 -15.44
C LYS A 212 -16.68 -59.70 -15.57
N ALA A 213 -17.82 -59.11 -15.92
CA ALA A 213 -19.07 -59.83 -16.12
C ALA A 213 -19.00 -60.82 -17.30
N ARG A 214 -18.33 -60.46 -18.39
CA ARG A 214 -18.08 -61.36 -19.54
C ARG A 214 -17.21 -62.55 -19.14
N LEU A 215 -16.06 -62.30 -18.49
CA LEU A 215 -15.15 -63.34 -18.03
C LEU A 215 -15.80 -64.30 -17.02
N GLN A 216 -16.62 -63.78 -16.09
CA GLN A 216 -17.37 -64.63 -15.16
C GLN A 216 -18.38 -65.55 -15.88
N LYS A 217 -19.04 -65.08 -16.94
CA LYS A 217 -19.95 -65.91 -17.74
C LYS A 217 -19.18 -67.02 -18.47
N GLU A 218 -18.01 -66.72 -19.02
CA GLU A 218 -17.15 -67.72 -19.68
C GLU A 218 -16.65 -68.77 -18.70
N LEU A 219 -16.19 -68.36 -17.51
CA LEU A 219 -15.76 -69.29 -16.46
C LEU A 219 -16.90 -70.22 -16.00
N LYS A 220 -18.12 -69.69 -15.83
CA LYS A 220 -19.30 -70.51 -15.50
C LYS A 220 -19.63 -71.53 -16.61
N LYS A 221 -19.52 -71.14 -17.89
CA LYS A 221 -19.71 -72.06 -19.03
C LYS A 221 -18.65 -73.16 -19.05
N LYS A 222 -17.37 -72.82 -18.88
CA LYS A 222 -16.26 -73.79 -18.82
C LYS A 222 -16.41 -74.78 -17.65
N LYS A 223 -16.79 -74.30 -16.46
CA LYS A 223 -17.06 -75.18 -15.30
C LYS A 223 -18.20 -76.16 -15.55
N LYS A 224 -19.29 -75.74 -16.21
CA LYS A 224 -20.38 -76.64 -16.60
C LYS A 224 -19.96 -77.70 -17.63
N GLN A 225 -19.00 -77.40 -18.50
CA GLN A 225 -18.48 -78.37 -19.48
C GLN A 225 -17.49 -79.38 -18.87
N GLN A 226 -16.84 -79.03 -17.75
CA GLN A 226 -15.88 -79.92 -17.06
C GLN A 226 -16.53 -80.82 -16.00
N ASN A 227 -17.76 -80.53 -15.55
CA ASN A 227 -18.59 -81.41 -14.72
C ASN A 227 -19.89 -81.78 -15.47
N PRO A 228 -19.83 -82.59 -16.54
CA PRO A 228 -21.02 -83.20 -17.12
C PRO A 228 -21.60 -84.30 -16.23
#